data_AF-A0A851HZH3-F1
#
_entry.id   AF-A0A851HZH3-F1
#
_cell.length_a   1.000
_cell.length_b   1.000
_cell.length_c   1.000
_cell.angle_alpha   90.00
_cell.angle_beta   90.00
_cell.angle_gamma   90.00
#
_symmetry.space_group_name_H-M   'P 1'
#
loop_
_entity.id
_entity.type
_entity.pdbx_description
1 polymer ?
#
loop_
_entity_poly.entity_id
_entity_poly.type
_entity_poly.pdbx_seq_one_letter_code
_entity_poly.pdbx_strand_id
1 'polypeptide(L)'
;MAQYKTGTVSVNSGSNVVSGAGTAWSGQINPGDEFLLVGVPVSYVVASVDSDTQIKLSEAWEGPSTSGAYAITRDFEAVTGAPEMSQGDVETATTFTRAVRTIGKMLGDFSGIVGLSSSGIYTSVSEGLDGTSSGDYFFVVSGQHYGLYRNQSNTGVLRYSFDTLSDLDGAASEVAAIRDQVAGYKNDSKSYRNDVVAAHDQFFGVYYGPLDTDPTKGPTGSPPDDGDFYLHTPSGEIRFYSSGEWGAYGVLVAGATKADETEAKAGIEDSKYMTPRKTAAAIDSRPDPVLMPLLFC
;
A
#
# COMPACT_ATOMS: atom_id res chain seq x y z
N MET A 1 30.78 -9.21 -23.56
CA MET A 1 31.57 -9.59 -22.38
C MET A 1 30.70 -9.36 -21.18
N ALA A 2 30.59 -10.37 -20.31
CA ALA A 2 29.78 -10.31 -19.10
C ALA A 2 30.43 -9.44 -18.00
N GLN A 3 31.71 -9.08 -18.17
CA GLN A 3 32.46 -8.26 -17.24
C GLN A 3 32.80 -6.85 -17.77
N TYR A 4 32.78 -5.87 -16.86
CA TYR A 4 33.42 -4.57 -17.03
C TYR A 4 34.78 -4.54 -16.32
N LYS A 5 35.85 -4.15 -17.03
CA LYS A 5 37.25 -4.26 -16.54
C LYS A 5 38.17 -3.13 -17.02
N THR A 6 37.60 -2.02 -17.48
CA THR A 6 38.36 -0.88 -17.98
C THR A 6 38.87 -0.04 -16.81
N GLY A 7 40.16 0.29 -16.83
CA GLY A 7 40.82 1.07 -15.77
C GLY A 7 41.45 0.20 -14.67
N THR A 8 41.82 0.83 -13.57
CA THR A 8 42.35 0.18 -12.36
C THR A 8 41.58 0.64 -11.15
N VAL A 9 41.70 -0.09 -10.05
CA VAL A 9 41.07 0.26 -8.78
C VAL A 9 42.06 0.27 -7.63
N SER A 10 41.69 0.98 -6.57
CA SER A 10 42.35 1.00 -5.28
C SER A 10 41.32 0.68 -4.20
N VAL A 11 41.65 -0.29 -3.35
CA VAL A 11 40.86 -0.71 -2.19
C VAL A 11 41.69 -0.53 -0.92
N ASN A 12 41.02 -0.16 0.16
CA ASN A 12 41.66 0.03 1.46
C ASN A 12 41.11 -0.99 2.47
N SER A 13 42.01 -1.59 3.26
CA SER A 13 41.63 -2.53 4.31
C SER A 13 40.61 -1.92 5.26
N GLY A 14 39.52 -2.64 5.53
CA GLY A 14 38.41 -2.22 6.38
C GLY A 14 37.48 -1.16 5.77
N SER A 15 37.63 -0.81 4.49
CA SER A 15 36.78 0.17 3.80
C SER A 15 35.85 -0.49 2.81
N ASN A 16 34.62 0.02 2.71
CA ASN A 16 33.68 -0.36 1.67
C ASN A 16 33.86 0.45 0.38
N VAL A 17 34.74 1.44 0.37
CA VAL A 17 34.91 2.35 -0.79
C VAL A 17 35.99 1.80 -1.71
N VAL A 18 35.66 1.69 -2.99
CA VAL A 18 36.60 1.38 -4.07
C VAL A 18 36.77 2.61 -4.93
N SER A 19 38.02 3.04 -5.11
CA SER A 19 38.35 4.17 -5.98
C SER A 19 38.86 3.65 -7.31
N GLY A 20 38.29 4.15 -8.41
CA GLY A 20 38.66 3.81 -9.78
C GLY A 20 39.55 4.87 -10.43
N ALA A 21 40.42 4.44 -11.35
CA ALA A 21 41.19 5.31 -12.24
C ALA A 21 41.01 4.82 -13.69
N GLY A 22 40.59 5.73 -14.58
CA GLY A 22 40.25 5.37 -15.97
C GLY A 22 39.00 4.50 -16.10
N THR A 23 38.12 4.55 -15.09
CA THR A 23 36.84 3.84 -15.04
C THR A 23 35.70 4.77 -15.51
N ALA A 24 34.53 4.20 -15.81
CA ALA A 24 33.34 4.90 -16.29
C ALA A 24 32.08 4.22 -15.72
N TRP A 25 32.06 4.00 -14.41
CA TRP A 25 31.11 3.09 -13.76
C TRP A 25 29.65 3.53 -13.86
N SER A 26 29.34 4.83 -13.85
CA SER A 26 27.96 5.32 -13.74
C SER A 26 27.03 4.87 -14.88
N GLY A 27 27.59 4.59 -16.06
CA GLY A 27 26.85 4.09 -17.23
C GLY A 27 27.18 2.67 -17.64
N GLN A 28 27.97 1.94 -16.85
CA GLN A 28 28.51 0.63 -17.25
C GLN A 28 28.19 -0.50 -16.28
N ILE A 29 27.93 -0.20 -15.02
CA ILE A 29 27.65 -1.17 -13.95
C ILE A 29 26.45 -0.68 -13.13
N ASN A 30 25.82 -1.60 -12.41
CA ASN A 30 24.68 -1.31 -11.54
C ASN A 30 24.95 -1.82 -10.11
N PRO A 31 24.26 -1.27 -9.09
CA PRO A 31 24.17 -1.91 -7.79
C PRO A 31 23.67 -3.35 -7.92
N GLY A 32 24.28 -4.29 -7.19
CA GLY A 32 24.04 -5.73 -7.29
C GLY A 32 25.07 -6.48 -8.13
N ASP A 33 25.83 -5.78 -8.97
CA ASP A 33 26.92 -6.37 -9.74
C ASP A 33 28.03 -6.90 -8.82
N GLU A 34 28.83 -7.85 -9.32
CA GLU A 34 29.89 -8.50 -8.55
C GLU A 34 31.25 -7.89 -8.85
N PHE A 35 31.88 -7.28 -7.85
CA PHE A 35 33.24 -6.77 -7.90
C PHE A 35 34.26 -7.84 -7.50
N LEU A 36 35.33 -7.96 -8.30
CA LEU A 36 36.49 -8.78 -8.01
C LEU A 36 37.79 -8.04 -8.33
N LEU A 37 38.77 -8.14 -7.43
CA LEU A 37 40.12 -7.67 -7.67
C LEU A 37 40.98 -8.81 -8.23
N VAL A 38 41.65 -8.59 -9.36
CA VAL A 38 42.46 -9.64 -10.02
C VAL A 38 43.56 -10.12 -9.08
N GLY A 39 43.71 -11.45 -8.97
CA GLY A 39 44.64 -12.10 -8.04
C GLY A 39 44.09 -12.30 -6.62
N VAL A 40 42.86 -11.86 -6.32
CA VAL A 40 42.20 -12.10 -5.04
C VAL A 40 40.99 -13.03 -5.25
N PRO A 41 40.94 -14.22 -4.61
CA PRO A 41 39.89 -15.22 -4.83
C PRO A 41 38.59 -14.92 -4.05
N VAL A 42 38.36 -13.65 -3.73
CA VAL A 42 37.20 -13.18 -2.95
C VAL A 42 36.51 -12.10 -3.75
N SER A 43 35.19 -12.24 -3.91
CA SER A 43 34.34 -11.27 -4.58
C SER A 43 33.42 -10.56 -3.60
N TYR A 44 33.01 -9.36 -3.99
CA TYR A 44 32.16 -8.47 -3.22
C TYR A 44 31.00 -7.99 -4.09
N VAL A 45 29.91 -7.54 -3.49
CA VAL A 45 28.77 -6.98 -4.23
C VAL A 45 28.85 -5.46 -4.23
N VAL A 46 28.58 -4.84 -5.38
CA VAL A 46 28.46 -3.38 -5.50
C VAL A 46 27.16 -2.94 -4.84
N ALA A 47 27.25 -2.20 -3.74
CA ALA A 47 26.10 -1.62 -3.04
C ALA A 47 25.60 -0.32 -3.68
N SER A 48 26.52 0.53 -4.13
CA SER A 48 26.18 1.76 -4.87
C SER A 48 27.26 2.16 -5.86
N VAL A 49 26.85 2.84 -6.91
CA VAL A 49 27.73 3.51 -7.87
C VAL A 49 27.63 5.01 -7.59
N ASP A 50 28.65 5.57 -6.94
CA ASP A 50 28.62 6.96 -6.48
C ASP A 50 29.06 7.93 -7.59
N SER A 51 30.00 7.50 -8.44
CA SER A 51 30.48 8.24 -9.61
C SER A 51 31.19 7.30 -10.60
N ASP A 52 31.67 7.84 -11.72
CA ASP A 52 32.49 7.08 -12.69
C ASP A 52 33.75 6.45 -12.09
N THR A 53 34.24 7.00 -10.97
CA THR A 53 35.49 6.61 -10.31
C THR A 53 35.31 6.22 -8.84
N GLN A 54 34.08 6.05 -8.36
CA GLN A 54 33.83 5.61 -6.99
C GLN A 54 32.59 4.72 -6.91
N ILE A 55 32.76 3.55 -6.28
CA ILE A 55 31.67 2.67 -5.89
C ILE A 55 31.80 2.32 -4.40
N LYS A 56 30.69 1.84 -3.83
CA LYS A 56 30.65 1.28 -2.49
C LYS A 56 30.31 -0.20 -2.56
N LEU A 57 31.00 -1.02 -1.77
CA LEU A 57 30.74 -2.45 -1.59
C LEU A 57 29.73 -2.69 -0.46
N SER A 58 28.99 -3.79 -0.55
CA SER A 58 28.04 -4.23 0.49
C SER A 58 28.73 -4.53 1.81
N GLU A 59 30.00 -4.96 1.76
CA GLU A 59 30.82 -5.34 2.90
C GLU A 59 32.18 -4.63 2.82
N ALA A 60 32.85 -4.50 3.97
CA ALA A 60 34.17 -3.90 4.03
C ALA A 60 35.20 -4.83 3.36
N TRP A 61 36.16 -4.25 2.64
CA TRP A 61 37.28 -5.00 2.07
C TRP A 61 38.14 -5.57 3.21
N GLU A 62 38.17 -6.90 3.32
CA GLU A 62 38.87 -7.60 4.40
C GLU A 62 40.35 -7.84 4.08
N GLY A 63 40.75 -7.67 2.82
CA GLY A 63 42.12 -7.85 2.38
C GLY A 63 43.06 -6.68 2.74
N PRO A 64 44.36 -6.83 2.45
CA PRO A 64 45.32 -5.73 2.51
C PRO A 64 44.94 -4.61 1.53
N SER A 65 45.25 -3.36 1.88
CA SER A 65 45.11 -2.23 0.95
C SER A 65 45.95 -2.48 -0.30
N THR A 66 45.30 -2.50 -1.46
CA THR A 66 45.90 -2.92 -2.73
C THR A 66 45.35 -2.07 -3.87
N SER A 67 46.14 -1.91 -4.93
CA SER A 67 45.67 -1.34 -6.19
C SER A 67 46.02 -2.27 -7.34
N GLY A 68 45.14 -2.36 -8.34
CA GLY A 68 45.36 -3.29 -9.45
C GLY A 68 44.23 -3.33 -10.47
N ALA A 69 44.32 -4.33 -11.36
CA ALA A 69 43.26 -4.67 -12.28
C ALA A 69 42.08 -5.30 -11.55
N TYR A 70 40.89 -5.17 -12.12
CA TYR A 70 39.65 -5.66 -11.54
C TYR A 70 38.72 -6.18 -12.63
N ALA A 71 37.66 -6.85 -12.21
CA ALA A 71 36.53 -7.18 -13.05
C ALA A 71 35.24 -6.99 -12.27
N ILE A 72 34.21 -6.49 -12.93
CA ILE A 72 32.85 -6.41 -12.40
C ILE A 72 31.94 -7.27 -13.28
N THR A 73 31.41 -8.37 -12.75
CA THR A 73 30.43 -9.21 -13.45
C THR A 73 29.06 -8.53 -13.39
N ARG A 74 28.44 -8.34 -14.56
CA ARG A 74 27.17 -7.62 -14.74
C ARG A 74 26.01 -8.52 -15.14
N ASP A 75 26.33 -9.61 -15.81
CA ASP A 75 25.34 -10.54 -16.34
C ASP A 75 25.22 -11.75 -15.41
N PHE A 76 23.98 -12.08 -15.04
CA PHE A 76 23.64 -13.17 -14.13
C PHE A 76 22.48 -13.96 -14.70
N GLU A 77 22.51 -15.28 -14.50
CA GLU A 77 21.41 -16.14 -14.90
C GLU A 77 20.16 -15.80 -14.06
N ALA A 78 19.02 -15.63 -14.73
CA ALA A 78 17.83 -15.02 -14.15
C ALA A 78 17.21 -15.79 -12.97
N VAL A 79 17.33 -17.13 -12.95
CA VAL A 79 16.68 -17.98 -11.94
C VAL A 79 17.56 -18.15 -10.70
N THR A 80 18.85 -18.39 -10.91
CA THR A 80 19.82 -18.77 -9.89
C THR A 80 20.62 -17.58 -9.36
N GLY A 81 20.73 -16.50 -10.15
CA GLY A 81 21.67 -15.41 -9.88
C GLY A 81 23.13 -15.84 -10.02
N ALA A 82 23.40 -16.98 -10.66
CA ALA A 82 24.77 -17.41 -10.94
C ALA A 82 25.42 -16.46 -11.96
N PRO A 83 26.69 -16.06 -11.76
CA PRO A 83 27.40 -15.23 -12.73
C PRO A 83 27.47 -15.89 -14.10
N GLU A 84 27.14 -15.15 -15.16
CA GLU A 84 27.35 -15.62 -16.52
C GLU A 84 28.82 -15.41 -16.92
N MET A 85 29.37 -16.39 -17.64
CA MET A 85 30.74 -16.34 -18.15
C MET A 85 30.74 -16.23 -19.67
N SER A 86 31.49 -15.27 -20.18
CA SER A 86 31.71 -15.02 -21.61
C SER A 86 33.18 -15.25 -21.97
N GLN A 87 33.43 -15.53 -23.26
CA GLN A 87 34.80 -15.53 -23.78
C GLN A 87 35.49 -14.19 -23.49
N GLY A 88 36.70 -14.25 -22.97
CA GLY A 88 37.52 -13.07 -22.65
C GLY A 88 37.34 -12.51 -21.24
N ASP A 89 36.50 -13.12 -20.40
CA ASP A 89 36.42 -12.77 -18.98
C ASP A 89 37.71 -13.16 -18.24
N VAL A 90 38.04 -12.42 -17.18
CA VAL A 90 39.18 -12.71 -16.31
C VAL A 90 38.71 -13.37 -15.03
N GLU A 91 39.62 -14.07 -14.34
CA GLU A 91 39.31 -14.72 -13.06
C GLU A 91 38.15 -15.72 -13.16
N THR A 92 38.01 -16.36 -14.33
CA THR A 92 36.95 -17.31 -14.66
C THR A 92 36.87 -18.47 -13.67
N ALA A 93 37.99 -18.90 -13.08
CA ALA A 93 37.99 -19.92 -12.03
C ALA A 93 37.24 -19.46 -10.76
N THR A 94 37.41 -18.20 -10.35
CA THR A 94 36.72 -17.61 -9.20
C THR A 94 35.25 -17.42 -9.50
N THR A 95 34.92 -16.88 -10.67
CA THR A 95 33.53 -16.72 -11.16
C THR A 95 32.82 -18.08 -11.26
N PHE A 96 33.47 -19.10 -11.81
CA PHE A 96 32.94 -20.46 -11.88
C PHE A 96 32.73 -21.06 -10.49
N THR A 97 33.69 -20.90 -9.58
CA THR A 97 33.56 -21.39 -8.19
C THR A 97 32.35 -20.75 -7.51
N ARG A 98 32.10 -19.45 -7.73
CA ARG A 98 30.88 -18.79 -7.24
C ARG A 98 29.63 -19.38 -7.85
N ALA A 99 29.57 -19.53 -9.18
CA ALA A 99 28.41 -20.11 -9.85
C ALA A 99 28.07 -21.51 -9.30
N VAL A 100 29.07 -22.38 -9.12
CA VAL A 100 28.88 -23.72 -8.52
C VAL A 100 28.41 -23.64 -7.07
N ARG A 101 28.93 -22.70 -6.26
CA ARG A 101 28.46 -22.48 -4.89
C ARG A 101 27.03 -21.96 -4.83
N THR A 102 26.63 -21.08 -5.73
CA THR A 102 25.25 -20.60 -5.86
C THR A 102 24.31 -21.75 -6.18
N ILE A 103 24.66 -22.59 -7.16
CA ILE A 103 23.89 -23.79 -7.51
C ILE A 103 23.84 -24.75 -6.31
N GLY A 104 24.97 -24.99 -5.65
CA GLY A 104 25.06 -25.84 -4.46
C GLY A 104 24.19 -25.32 -3.30
N LYS A 105 24.13 -24.00 -3.09
CA LYS A 105 23.24 -23.37 -2.11
C LYS A 105 21.78 -23.57 -2.48
N MET A 106 21.40 -23.37 -3.73
CA MET A 106 20.01 -23.61 -4.17
C MET A 106 19.60 -25.07 -4.03
N LEU A 107 20.51 -26.01 -4.34
CA LEU A 107 20.27 -27.43 -4.12
C LEU A 107 20.22 -27.76 -2.61
N GLY A 108 21.02 -27.07 -1.79
CA GLY A 108 20.96 -27.14 -0.34
C GLY A 108 19.68 -26.55 0.26
N ASP A 109 19.15 -25.47 -0.32
CA ASP A 109 17.87 -24.86 0.07
C ASP A 109 16.70 -25.74 -0.39
N PHE A 110 16.81 -26.40 -1.54
CA PHE A 110 15.93 -27.52 -1.89
C PHE A 110 16.05 -28.63 -0.83
N SER A 111 17.26 -28.94 -0.38
CA SER A 111 17.48 -29.84 0.78
C SER A 111 16.96 -29.29 2.12
N GLY A 112 16.72 -27.98 2.24
CA GLY A 112 16.18 -27.30 3.43
C GLY A 112 14.65 -27.19 3.43
N ILE A 113 14.04 -27.11 2.25
CA ILE A 113 12.63 -27.44 2.02
C ILE A 113 12.42 -28.97 2.25
N VAL A 114 13.48 -29.76 2.11
CA VAL A 114 13.64 -31.16 2.60
C VAL A 114 14.10 -31.17 4.07
N GLY A 115 13.60 -30.23 4.89
CA GLY A 115 13.29 -30.49 6.30
C GLY A 115 12.17 -31.54 6.46
N LEU A 116 11.56 -31.95 5.35
CA LEU A 116 11.16 -33.32 5.13
C LEU A 116 12.44 -34.11 4.89
N SER A 117 13.08 -34.63 5.95
CA SER A 117 13.97 -35.77 5.75
C SER A 117 13.25 -36.76 4.82
N SER A 118 13.97 -37.59 4.09
CA SER A 118 13.37 -38.72 3.35
C SER A 118 12.41 -39.60 4.20
N SER A 119 12.30 -39.36 5.51
CA SER A 119 11.28 -39.86 6.44
C SER A 119 9.98 -39.04 6.51
N GLY A 120 9.66 -38.21 5.51
CA GLY A 120 8.46 -37.35 5.56
C GLY A 120 7.64 -37.30 4.29
N ILE A 121 8.12 -37.83 3.16
CA ILE A 121 7.39 -37.91 1.89
C ILE A 121 7.39 -39.35 1.42
N TYR A 122 6.21 -39.88 1.16
CA TYR A 122 6.00 -41.29 0.86
C TYR A 122 5.13 -41.44 -0.38
N THR A 123 5.23 -42.56 -1.08
CA THR A 123 4.38 -42.81 -2.25
C THR A 123 3.05 -43.46 -1.89
N SER A 124 2.93 -43.92 -0.63
CA SER A 124 1.69 -44.43 -0.06
C SER A 124 1.57 -44.11 1.43
N VAL A 125 0.34 -44.20 1.95
CA VAL A 125 0.08 -44.06 3.40
C VAL A 125 0.79 -45.15 4.20
N SER A 126 0.91 -46.37 3.65
CA SER A 126 1.59 -47.48 4.33
C SER A 126 3.06 -47.16 4.57
N GLU A 127 3.77 -46.72 3.53
CA GLU A 127 5.18 -46.35 3.64
C GLU A 127 5.37 -45.20 4.65
N GLY A 128 4.43 -44.25 4.69
CA GLY A 128 4.49 -43.15 5.63
C GLY A 128 4.24 -43.54 7.08
N LEU A 129 3.42 -44.55 7.33
CA LEU A 129 3.26 -45.13 8.66
C LEU A 129 4.51 -45.89 9.09
N ASP A 130 5.12 -46.64 8.18
CA ASP A 130 6.34 -47.41 8.48
C ASP A 130 7.54 -46.51 8.77
N GLY A 131 7.57 -45.30 8.18
CA GLY A 131 8.67 -44.37 8.34
C GLY A 131 8.44 -43.26 9.38
N THR A 132 7.27 -43.19 10.03
CA THR A 132 6.96 -42.17 11.06
C THR A 132 6.47 -42.78 12.37
N SER A 133 6.58 -42.02 13.47
CA SER A 133 6.03 -42.42 14.77
C SER A 133 4.64 -41.82 15.00
N SER A 134 3.88 -42.42 15.92
CA SER A 134 2.59 -41.86 16.33
C SER A 134 2.75 -40.43 16.87
N GLY A 135 2.01 -39.50 16.28
CA GLY A 135 2.09 -38.07 16.56
C GLY A 135 2.63 -37.26 15.38
N ASP A 136 3.47 -37.89 14.55
CA ASP A 136 4.19 -37.25 13.45
C ASP A 136 3.29 -36.97 12.25
N TYR A 137 3.70 -35.98 11.46
CA TYR A 137 3.10 -35.66 10.18
C TYR A 137 3.96 -36.21 9.05
N PHE A 138 3.31 -36.66 7.98
CA PHE A 138 3.98 -37.08 6.75
C PHE A 138 3.13 -36.77 5.53
N PHE A 139 3.80 -36.55 4.40
CA PHE A 139 3.18 -36.36 3.11
C PHE A 139 3.13 -37.67 2.33
N VAL A 140 2.03 -37.88 1.61
CA VAL A 140 1.89 -38.94 0.62
C VAL A 140 1.69 -38.29 -0.74
N VAL A 141 2.51 -38.68 -1.70
CA VAL A 141 2.42 -38.24 -3.09
C VAL A 141 2.18 -39.46 -3.96
N SER A 142 0.95 -39.58 -4.47
CA SER A 142 0.53 -40.71 -5.30
C SER A 142 -0.04 -40.19 -6.61
N GLY A 143 0.75 -40.29 -7.69
CA GLY A 143 0.41 -39.68 -8.97
C GLY A 143 0.35 -38.15 -8.86
N GLN A 144 -0.83 -37.57 -9.10
CA GLN A 144 -1.09 -36.13 -8.95
C GLN A 144 -1.65 -35.77 -7.57
N HIS A 145 -2.02 -36.76 -6.76
CA HIS A 145 -2.60 -36.51 -5.45
C HIS A 145 -1.51 -36.31 -4.41
N TYR A 146 -1.65 -35.24 -3.64
CA TYR A 146 -0.78 -34.90 -2.52
C TYR A 146 -1.61 -34.81 -1.25
N GLY A 147 -1.28 -35.60 -0.25
CA GLY A 147 -1.97 -35.59 1.04
C GLY A 147 -1.01 -35.39 2.19
N LEU A 148 -1.36 -34.51 3.13
CA LEU A 148 -0.71 -34.42 4.44
C LEU A 148 -1.49 -35.29 5.43
N TYR A 149 -0.80 -36.27 6.01
CA TYR A 149 -1.32 -37.21 6.98
C TYR A 149 -0.68 -36.99 8.35
N ARG A 150 -1.37 -37.41 9.40
CA ARG A 150 -0.82 -37.55 10.75
C ARG A 150 -0.87 -39.02 11.15
N ASN A 151 0.25 -39.59 11.58
CA ASN A 151 0.30 -40.93 12.14
C ASN A 151 -0.37 -40.92 13.53
N GLN A 152 -1.49 -41.62 13.68
CA GLN A 152 -2.17 -41.81 14.95
C GLN A 152 -2.18 -43.28 15.29
N SER A 153 -1.24 -43.70 16.14
CA SER A 153 -1.11 -45.11 16.55
C SER A 153 -1.07 -46.07 15.35
N ASN A 154 -0.21 -45.76 14.38
CA ASN A 154 -0.05 -46.52 13.13
C ASN A 154 -1.27 -46.48 12.20
N THR A 155 -2.10 -45.43 12.31
CA THR A 155 -3.18 -45.13 11.38
C THR A 155 -2.95 -43.76 10.74
N GLY A 156 -2.92 -43.70 9.41
CA GLY A 156 -2.66 -42.45 8.69
C GLY A 156 -3.94 -41.63 8.57
N VAL A 157 -4.07 -40.59 9.37
CA VAL A 157 -5.24 -39.69 9.34
C VAL A 157 -4.96 -38.52 8.40
N LEU A 158 -5.68 -38.46 7.28
CA LEU A 158 -5.60 -37.36 6.33
C LEU A 158 -6.00 -36.03 7.01
N ARG A 159 -5.23 -34.99 6.77
CA ARG A 159 -5.48 -33.64 7.27
C ARG A 159 -5.82 -32.67 6.16
N TYR A 160 -5.07 -32.74 5.08
CA TYR A 160 -5.27 -31.91 3.90
C TYR A 160 -4.89 -32.73 2.69
N SER A 161 -5.64 -32.56 1.60
CA SER A 161 -5.30 -33.12 0.30
C SER A 161 -5.49 -32.10 -0.79
N PHE A 162 -4.69 -32.21 -1.84
CA PHE A 162 -4.83 -31.48 -3.09
C PHE A 162 -4.61 -32.45 -4.24
N ASP A 163 -5.48 -32.41 -5.24
CA ASP A 163 -5.44 -33.32 -6.38
C ASP A 163 -4.50 -32.83 -7.47
N THR A 164 -4.19 -31.54 -7.46
CA THR A 164 -3.20 -30.90 -8.31
C THR A 164 -2.54 -29.72 -7.59
N LEU A 165 -1.33 -29.34 -8.01
CA LEU A 165 -0.74 -28.07 -7.58
C LEU A 165 -1.55 -26.85 -8.06
N SER A 166 -2.37 -26.99 -9.11
CA SER A 166 -3.29 -25.92 -9.56
C SER A 166 -4.42 -25.64 -8.57
N ASP A 167 -4.85 -26.63 -7.78
CA ASP A 167 -5.86 -26.39 -6.74
C ASP A 167 -5.29 -25.49 -5.63
N LEU A 168 -3.98 -25.60 -5.37
CA LEU A 168 -3.29 -24.75 -4.40
C LEU A 168 -3.14 -23.32 -4.92
N ASP A 169 -2.88 -23.14 -6.21
CA ASP A 169 -2.84 -21.81 -6.86
C ASP A 169 -4.22 -21.14 -6.89
N GLY A 170 -5.28 -21.93 -7.15
CA GLY A 170 -6.66 -21.50 -7.03
C GLY A 170 -7.01 -21.05 -5.61
N ALA A 171 -6.68 -21.86 -4.60
CA ALA A 171 -6.91 -21.51 -3.20
C ALA A 171 -6.10 -20.26 -2.77
N ALA A 172 -4.87 -20.11 -3.24
CA ALA A 172 -4.05 -18.93 -2.97
C ALA A 172 -4.67 -17.66 -3.59
N SER A 173 -5.19 -17.77 -4.81
CA SER A 173 -5.89 -16.70 -5.51
C SER A 173 -7.18 -16.27 -4.78
N GLU A 174 -7.96 -17.23 -4.31
CA GLU A 174 -9.16 -16.97 -3.49
C GLU A 174 -8.82 -16.27 -2.17
N VAL A 175 -7.76 -16.71 -1.48
CA VAL A 175 -7.30 -16.08 -0.24
C VAL A 175 -6.82 -14.64 -0.49
N ALA A 176 -6.17 -14.38 -1.62
CA ALA A 176 -5.79 -13.02 -2.02
C ALA A 176 -7.03 -12.14 -2.25
N ALA A 177 -8.04 -12.64 -2.98
CA ALA A 177 -9.29 -11.92 -3.19
C ALA A 177 -10.03 -11.61 -1.88
N ILE A 178 -10.08 -12.57 -0.94
CA ILE A 178 -10.67 -12.36 0.40
C ILE A 178 -9.89 -11.29 1.17
N ARG A 179 -8.56 -11.29 1.11
CA ARG A 179 -7.73 -10.27 1.77
C ARG A 179 -8.07 -8.87 1.26
N ASP A 180 -8.23 -8.72 -0.04
CA ASP A 180 -8.58 -7.44 -0.66
C ASP A 180 -10.00 -7.00 -0.26
N GLN A 181 -10.96 -7.93 -0.21
CA GLN A 181 -12.32 -7.65 0.27
C GLN A 181 -12.33 -7.21 1.74
N VAL A 182 -11.56 -7.86 2.61
CA VAL A 182 -11.42 -7.48 4.03
C VAL A 182 -10.78 -6.09 4.16
N ALA A 183 -9.80 -5.76 3.32
CA ALA A 183 -9.21 -4.42 3.28
C ALA A 183 -10.25 -3.37 2.84
N GLY A 184 -11.10 -3.69 1.87
CA GLY A 184 -12.25 -2.89 1.45
C GLY A 184 -13.20 -2.59 2.62
N TYR A 185 -13.71 -3.64 3.29
CA TYR A 185 -14.59 -3.48 4.45
C TYR A 185 -13.98 -2.65 5.59
N LYS A 186 -12.66 -2.77 5.80
CA LYS A 186 -11.94 -1.96 6.80
C LYS A 186 -11.95 -0.47 6.43
N ASN A 187 -11.80 -0.15 5.14
CA ASN A 187 -11.86 1.23 4.67
C ASN A 187 -13.27 1.80 4.73
N ASP A 188 -14.29 1.03 4.33
CA ASP A 188 -15.70 1.43 4.43
C ASP A 188 -16.08 1.70 5.89
N SER A 189 -15.68 0.83 6.83
CA SER A 189 -15.90 1.04 8.26
C SER A 189 -15.25 2.32 8.79
N LYS A 190 -14.08 2.70 8.28
CA LYS A 190 -13.45 3.98 8.62
C LYS A 190 -14.23 5.16 8.04
N SER A 191 -14.70 5.05 6.81
CA SER A 191 -15.53 6.08 6.18
C SER A 191 -16.81 6.30 6.99
N TYR A 192 -17.55 5.24 7.27
CA TYR A 192 -18.77 5.32 8.09
C TYR A 192 -18.52 5.95 9.46
N ARG A 193 -17.40 5.62 10.11
CA ARG A 193 -17.04 6.25 11.38
C ARG A 193 -16.81 7.75 11.22
N ASN A 194 -16.07 8.16 10.19
CA ASN A 194 -15.79 9.56 9.92
C ASN A 194 -17.08 10.33 9.59
N ASP A 195 -17.99 9.73 8.81
CA ASP A 195 -19.28 10.33 8.48
C ASP A 195 -20.15 10.52 9.73
N VAL A 196 -20.17 9.53 10.64
CA VAL A 196 -20.88 9.63 11.92
C VAL A 196 -20.27 10.71 12.81
N VAL A 197 -18.94 10.80 12.89
CA VAL A 197 -18.26 11.86 13.65
C VAL A 197 -18.54 13.22 13.04
N ALA A 198 -18.48 13.36 11.71
CA ALA A 198 -18.80 14.61 11.03
C ALA A 198 -20.27 15.03 11.26
N ALA A 199 -21.22 14.09 11.19
CA ALA A 199 -22.62 14.36 11.47
C ALA A 199 -22.86 14.74 12.94
N HIS A 200 -22.17 14.06 13.87
CA HIS A 200 -22.18 14.41 15.28
C HIS A 200 -21.64 15.83 15.50
N ASP A 201 -20.46 16.14 14.95
CA ASP A 201 -19.81 17.44 15.12
C ASP A 201 -20.61 18.56 14.45
N GLN A 202 -21.27 18.29 13.32
CA GLN A 202 -22.20 19.24 12.69
C GLN A 202 -23.41 19.51 13.59
N PHE A 203 -24.00 18.47 14.19
CA PHE A 203 -25.15 18.63 15.09
C PHE A 203 -24.76 19.39 16.37
N PHE A 204 -23.68 18.99 17.04
CA PHE A 204 -23.21 19.61 18.28
C PHE A 204 -22.45 20.93 18.05
N GLY A 205 -22.06 21.23 16.81
CA GLY A 205 -21.58 22.56 16.43
C GLY A 205 -22.70 23.60 16.52
N VAL A 206 -23.92 23.21 16.14
CA VAL A 206 -25.09 24.11 16.07
C VAL A 206 -25.97 24.02 17.32
N TYR A 207 -26.10 22.85 17.96
CA TYR A 207 -26.94 22.64 19.15
C TYR A 207 -26.13 22.59 20.45
N TYR A 208 -26.43 23.50 21.37
CA TYR A 208 -25.64 23.69 22.59
C TYR A 208 -26.19 22.91 23.79
N GLY A 209 -27.33 22.24 23.64
CA GLY A 209 -28.00 21.53 24.72
C GLY A 209 -28.96 22.39 25.55
N PRO A 210 -29.41 21.88 26.71
CA PRO A 210 -30.20 22.64 27.68
C PRO A 210 -29.32 23.56 28.53
N LEU A 211 -29.64 24.86 28.56
CA LEU A 211 -28.87 25.85 29.33
C LEU A 211 -29.81 26.85 30.04
N ASP A 212 -29.38 27.32 31.21
CA ASP A 212 -30.12 28.31 32.01
C ASP A 212 -29.85 29.77 31.60
N THR A 213 -28.76 30.02 30.86
CA THR A 213 -28.36 31.36 30.41
C THR A 213 -27.78 31.32 29.00
N ASP A 214 -27.82 32.47 28.32
CA ASP A 214 -27.26 32.61 26.99
C ASP A 214 -25.75 32.30 26.97
N PRO A 215 -25.31 31.30 26.18
CA PRO A 215 -23.92 30.91 26.15
C PRO A 215 -23.07 31.94 25.38
N THR A 216 -21.87 32.19 25.88
CA THR A 216 -20.84 33.02 25.20
C THR A 216 -19.80 32.19 24.46
N LYS A 217 -19.87 30.86 24.61
CA LYS A 217 -19.03 29.87 23.93
C LYS A 217 -19.86 28.66 23.57
N GLY A 218 -19.62 28.12 22.39
CA GLY A 218 -20.19 26.88 21.91
C GLY A 218 -19.54 25.63 22.47
N PRO A 219 -20.11 24.46 22.13
CA PRO A 219 -19.68 23.16 22.67
C PRO A 219 -18.23 22.81 22.34
N THR A 220 -17.65 23.43 21.31
CA THR A 220 -16.24 23.29 20.91
C THR A 220 -15.32 24.40 21.45
N GLY A 221 -15.86 25.37 22.20
CA GLY A 221 -15.12 26.49 22.79
C GLY A 221 -15.03 27.75 21.94
N SER A 222 -15.52 27.71 20.70
CA SER A 222 -15.69 28.86 19.78
C SER A 222 -16.78 29.81 20.26
N PRO A 223 -16.80 31.10 19.87
CA PRO A 223 -17.97 31.96 20.08
C PRO A 223 -19.19 31.44 19.28
N PRO A 224 -20.44 31.82 19.66
CA PRO A 224 -21.62 31.48 18.89
C PRO A 224 -21.62 32.09 17.49
N ASP A 225 -22.08 31.32 16.52
CA ASP A 225 -22.21 31.70 15.12
C ASP A 225 -23.70 31.74 14.72
N ASP A 226 -24.02 32.53 13.68
CA ASP A 226 -25.39 32.68 13.20
C ASP A 226 -25.99 31.32 12.79
N GLY A 227 -27.14 30.98 13.37
CA GLY A 227 -27.82 29.70 13.17
C GLY A 227 -27.70 28.71 14.34
N ASP A 228 -26.85 28.99 15.32
CA ASP A 228 -26.73 28.19 16.54
C ASP A 228 -28.02 28.27 17.38
N PHE A 229 -28.34 27.19 18.10
CA PHE A 229 -29.53 27.12 18.95
C PHE A 229 -29.33 26.31 20.23
N TYR A 230 -30.14 26.61 21.23
CA TYR A 230 -30.15 25.88 22.51
C TYR A 230 -31.56 25.87 23.14
N LEU A 231 -31.79 24.94 24.06
CA LEU A 231 -33.04 24.89 24.83
C LEU A 231 -32.85 25.68 26.13
N HIS A 232 -33.54 26.81 26.28
CA HIS A 232 -33.48 27.62 27.49
C HIS A 232 -34.35 27.01 28.58
N THR A 233 -33.73 26.33 29.55
CA THR A 233 -34.42 25.53 30.56
C THR A 233 -35.38 26.32 31.47
N PRO A 234 -35.10 27.56 31.87
CA PRO A 234 -36.01 28.34 32.71
C PRO A 234 -37.31 28.76 32.01
N SER A 235 -37.28 28.98 30.68
CA SER A 235 -38.48 29.36 29.91
C SER A 235 -39.08 28.22 29.10
N GLY A 236 -38.35 27.13 28.90
CA GLY A 236 -38.75 26.01 28.03
C GLY A 236 -38.75 26.36 26.53
N GLU A 237 -38.14 27.48 26.14
CA GLU A 237 -38.12 27.97 24.75
C GLU A 237 -36.80 27.63 24.05
N ILE A 238 -36.86 27.42 22.73
CA ILE A 238 -35.65 27.34 21.90
C ILE A 238 -35.19 28.76 21.57
N ARG A 239 -33.91 29.05 21.85
CA ARG A 239 -33.27 30.31 21.47
C ARG A 239 -32.29 30.08 20.33
N PHE A 240 -32.22 31.05 19.42
CA PHE A 240 -31.37 31.06 18.23
C PHE A 240 -30.41 32.23 18.29
N TYR A 241 -29.16 32.01 17.87
CA TYR A 241 -28.18 33.06 17.70
C TYR A 241 -28.27 33.62 16.28
N SER A 242 -28.45 34.93 16.18
CA SER A 242 -28.47 35.63 14.90
C SER A 242 -28.02 37.07 15.09
N SER A 243 -27.19 37.57 14.19
CA SER A 243 -26.76 38.97 14.17
C SER A 243 -26.14 39.45 15.48
N GLY A 244 -25.43 38.55 16.18
CA GLY A 244 -24.69 38.85 17.41
C GLY A 244 -25.47 38.65 18.71
N GLU A 245 -26.76 38.28 18.67
CA GLU A 245 -27.61 38.16 19.86
C GLU A 245 -28.42 36.85 19.90
N TRP A 246 -28.76 36.41 21.12
CA TRP A 246 -29.65 35.27 21.35
C TRP A 246 -31.12 35.70 21.44
N GLY A 247 -31.95 35.24 20.51
CA GLY A 247 -33.39 35.53 20.48
C GLY A 247 -34.25 34.29 20.62
N ALA A 248 -35.46 34.41 21.18
CA ALA A 248 -36.44 33.32 21.14
C ALA A 248 -36.95 33.14 19.70
N TYR A 249 -37.20 31.88 19.29
CA TYR A 249 -37.67 31.56 17.94
C TYR A 249 -38.88 32.39 17.49
N GLY A 250 -39.85 32.60 18.39
CA GLY A 250 -41.06 33.36 18.10
C GLY A 250 -40.85 34.88 17.93
N VAL A 251 -39.74 35.43 18.45
CA VAL A 251 -39.45 36.87 18.43
C VAL A 251 -38.67 37.27 17.17
N LEU A 252 -37.81 36.39 16.64
CA LEU A 252 -37.02 36.64 15.44
C LEU A 252 -37.85 36.59 14.14
N VAL A 253 -38.89 35.75 14.07
CA VAL A 253 -39.85 35.75 12.94
C VAL A 253 -40.69 37.04 12.92
N ALA A 254 -41.05 37.58 14.09
CA ALA A 254 -41.79 38.84 14.19
C ALA A 254 -40.94 40.08 13.80
N GLY A 255 -39.62 40.02 13.99
CA GLY A 255 -38.68 41.04 13.53
C GLY A 255 -38.54 41.09 12.00
N ALA A 256 -38.46 39.92 11.35
CA ALA A 256 -38.43 39.81 9.89
C ALA A 256 -39.72 40.35 9.23
N THR A 257 -40.89 40.01 9.79
CA THR A 257 -42.17 40.52 9.24
C THR A 257 -42.33 42.04 9.31
N LYS A 258 -41.75 42.73 10.31
CA LYS A 258 -41.86 44.19 10.44
C LYS A 258 -40.93 44.95 9.49
N ALA A 259 -39.76 44.39 9.18
CA ALA A 259 -38.86 44.93 8.17
C ALA A 259 -39.48 44.80 6.76
N ASP A 260 -40.01 43.62 6.43
CA ASP A 260 -40.64 43.35 5.13
C ASP A 260 -41.92 44.19 4.90
N GLU A 261 -42.75 44.42 5.94
CA GLU A 261 -43.94 45.30 5.82
C GLU A 261 -43.58 46.78 5.58
N THR A 262 -42.41 47.23 6.05
CA THR A 262 -41.94 48.60 5.87
C THR A 262 -41.37 48.80 4.46
N GLU A 263 -40.63 47.83 3.94
CA GLU A 263 -40.13 47.84 2.56
C GLU A 263 -41.24 47.64 1.52
N ALA A 264 -42.24 46.79 1.81
CA ALA A 264 -43.42 46.61 0.96
C ALA A 264 -44.26 47.89 0.84
N LYS A 265 -44.39 48.68 1.91
CA LYS A 265 -45.08 49.99 1.86
C LYS A 265 -44.32 51.04 1.07
N ALA A 266 -42.98 51.07 1.16
CA ALA A 266 -42.15 51.96 0.37
C ALA A 266 -42.21 51.65 -1.14
N GLY A 267 -42.22 50.37 -1.51
CA GLY A 267 -42.34 49.94 -2.92
C GLY A 267 -43.71 50.23 -3.56
N ILE A 268 -44.80 50.23 -2.77
CA ILE A 268 -46.15 50.53 -3.27
C ILE A 268 -46.31 52.03 -3.57
N GLU A 269 -45.75 52.93 -2.75
CA GLU A 269 -45.81 54.38 -2.99
C GLU A 269 -45.00 54.79 -4.23
N ASP A 270 -43.87 54.13 -4.50
CA ASP A 270 -43.03 54.40 -5.66
C ASP A 270 -43.66 53.87 -6.98
N SER A 271 -44.42 52.77 -6.90
CA SER A 271 -45.16 52.23 -8.06
C SER A 271 -46.31 53.13 -8.56
N LYS A 272 -46.81 54.04 -7.70
CA LYS A 272 -47.92 54.95 -8.04
C LYS A 272 -47.50 56.06 -9.02
N TYR A 273 -46.19 56.25 -9.22
CA TYR A 273 -45.61 57.27 -10.09
C TYR A 273 -44.91 56.71 -11.34
N MET A 274 -44.86 55.39 -11.52
CA MET A 274 -44.33 54.79 -12.74
C MET A 274 -45.38 54.83 -13.86
N THR A 275 -45.16 55.73 -14.83
CA THR A 275 -45.93 55.75 -16.08
C THR A 275 -45.74 54.44 -16.86
N PRO A 276 -46.79 53.90 -17.50
CA PRO A 276 -46.73 52.61 -18.17
C PRO A 276 -45.77 52.65 -19.38
N ARG A 277 -44.71 51.85 -19.32
CA ARG A 277 -43.76 51.67 -20.42
C ARG A 277 -44.41 50.80 -21.50
N LYS A 278 -44.56 51.35 -22.70
CA LYS A 278 -45.08 50.68 -23.90
C LYS A 278 -44.29 49.42 -24.25
N THR A 279 -45.05 48.45 -24.75
CA THR A 279 -44.76 47.10 -25.26
C THR A 279 -43.73 47.01 -26.40
N ALA A 280 -42.95 45.93 -26.41
CA ALA A 280 -42.43 45.19 -27.60
C ALA A 280 -41.84 43.85 -27.08
N ALA A 281 -42.47 42.69 -27.28
CA ALA A 281 -42.51 41.83 -28.47
C ALA A 281 -41.17 41.14 -28.83
N ALA A 282 -41.23 39.79 -28.85
CA ALA A 282 -40.28 38.79 -29.39
C ALA A 282 -39.03 38.43 -28.54
N ILE A 283 -38.92 37.18 -28.09
CA ILE A 283 -38.35 36.03 -28.83
C ILE A 283 -38.61 34.76 -28.00
N ASP A 284 -39.48 33.92 -28.56
CA ASP A 284 -39.65 32.50 -28.24
C ASP A 284 -38.72 31.71 -29.16
N SER A 285 -37.89 30.83 -28.60
CA SER A 285 -37.36 29.64 -29.28
C SER A 285 -36.38 28.87 -28.38
N ARG A 286 -36.86 27.95 -27.53
CA ARG A 286 -36.10 26.72 -27.19
C ARG A 286 -37.06 25.53 -26.96
N PRO A 287 -36.78 24.37 -27.57
CA PRO A 287 -37.71 23.23 -27.64
C PRO A 287 -37.73 22.35 -26.39
N ASP A 288 -38.91 21.77 -26.12
CA ASP A 288 -39.22 20.87 -25.01
C ASP A 288 -38.39 19.57 -25.00
N PRO A 289 -37.98 19.06 -23.82
CA PRO A 289 -37.34 17.75 -23.71
C PRO A 289 -38.35 16.59 -23.82
N VAL A 290 -38.01 15.66 -24.70
CA VAL A 290 -38.73 14.42 -25.03
C VAL A 290 -38.88 13.51 -23.81
N LEU A 291 -40.14 13.21 -23.46
CA LEU A 291 -40.55 12.07 -22.64
C LEU A 291 -40.35 10.76 -23.42
N MET A 292 -39.63 9.79 -22.85
CA MET A 292 -39.73 8.38 -23.24
C MET A 292 -39.77 7.46 -22.02
N PRO A 293 -40.47 6.31 -22.12
CA PRO A 293 -41.19 5.69 -21.01
C PRO A 293 -40.49 4.46 -20.43
N LEU A 294 -40.80 4.19 -19.17
CA LEU A 294 -40.57 2.93 -18.45
C LEU A 294 -41.13 1.73 -19.24
N LEU A 295 -40.29 0.71 -19.47
CA LEU A 295 -40.71 -0.62 -19.89
C LEU A 295 -40.29 -1.64 -18.81
N PHE A 296 -41.31 -2.22 -18.19
CA PHE A 296 -41.24 -3.46 -17.42
C PHE A 296 -41.02 -4.65 -18.37
N CYS A 297 -40.04 -5.50 -18.04
CA CYS A 297 -40.07 -6.95 -18.21
C CYS A 297 -39.15 -7.57 -17.17
#